data_AF-A0A3C0A8C3-F1
#
_entry.id   AF-A0A3C0A8C3-F1
#
_cell.length_a   1.000
_cell.length_b   1.000
_cell.length_c   1.000
_cell.angle_alpha   90.00
_cell.angle_beta   90.00
_cell.angle_gamma   90.00
#
_symmetry.space_group_name_H-M   'P 1'
#
loop_
_entity.id
_entity.type
_entity.pdbx_description
1 polymer ?
#
loop_
_entity_poly.entity_id
_entity_poly.type
_entity_poly.pdbx_seq_one_letter_code
_entity_poly.pdbx_strand_id
1 'polypeptide(L)'
;LSTWFVHKVSQIPIDFSPQLAHLEKQFEELHTIAAKTDGSFLGAVAAQQKKQTNGLLHLEKRLLKAQKRKHADQLSRLISLRAEIFPGGNLQERITNFSEFYLEYGPGLIPTIKQNLKPLDGKFTVIYL
;
A
#
# COMPACT_ATOMS: atom_id res chain seq x y z
N LEU A 1 -1.52 -2.56 -1.80
CA LEU A 1 -1.49 -2.25 -3.25
C LEU A 1 -1.44 -0.75 -3.52
N SER A 2 -2.44 0.04 -3.09
CA SER A 2 -2.54 1.46 -3.43
C SER A 2 -1.38 2.34 -2.94
N THR A 3 -0.94 2.16 -1.69
CA THR A 3 0.20 2.91 -1.14
C THR A 3 1.50 2.54 -1.85
N TRP A 4 1.81 1.23 -1.99
CA TRP A 4 2.97 0.75 -2.76
C TRP A 4 3.00 1.31 -4.18
N PHE A 5 1.88 1.29 -4.89
CA PHE A 5 1.78 1.80 -6.26
C PHE A 5 2.10 3.30 -6.33
N VAL A 6 1.56 4.07 -5.39
CA VAL A 6 1.84 5.51 -5.29
C VAL A 6 3.32 5.78 -5.02
N HIS A 7 3.99 5.03 -4.15
CA HIS A 7 5.44 5.17 -3.96
C HIS A 7 6.22 4.79 -5.22
N LYS A 8 5.75 3.81 -6.00
CA LYS A 8 6.41 3.37 -7.24
C LYS A 8 6.30 4.38 -8.38
N VAL A 9 5.18 5.09 -8.49
CA VAL A 9 4.89 6.00 -9.61
C VAL A 9 5.12 7.47 -9.26
N SER A 10 5.10 7.82 -7.97
CA SER A 10 5.42 9.18 -7.53
C SER A 10 6.90 9.47 -7.77
N GLN A 11 7.17 10.57 -8.47
CA GLN A 11 8.53 11.13 -8.61
C GLN A 11 9.06 11.74 -7.31
N ILE A 12 8.18 11.93 -6.32
CA ILE A 12 8.51 12.53 -5.03
C ILE A 12 8.39 11.44 -3.95
N PRO A 13 9.47 11.12 -3.22
CA PRO A 13 9.39 10.26 -2.05
C PRO A 13 8.63 11.00 -0.94
N ILE A 14 7.44 10.50 -0.60
CA ILE A 14 6.67 10.98 0.56
C ILE A 14 6.99 10.05 1.71
N ASP A 15 7.95 10.45 2.54
CA ASP A 15 8.32 9.78 3.78
C ASP A 15 8.76 10.84 4.78
N PHE A 16 8.02 10.99 5.87
CA PHE A 16 8.28 11.97 6.91
C PHE A 16 9.07 11.40 8.10
N SER A 17 9.55 10.15 8.01
CA SER A 17 10.38 9.53 9.04
C SER A 17 11.61 10.37 9.42
N PRO A 18 12.36 10.99 8.48
CA PRO A 18 13.47 11.86 8.84
C PRO A 18 13.05 13.09 9.63
N GLN A 19 11.92 13.71 9.26
CA GLN A 19 11.37 14.89 9.93
C GLN A 19 10.84 14.55 11.33
N LEU A 20 10.23 13.38 11.49
CA LEU A 20 9.79 12.85 12.79
C LEU A 20 10.99 12.61 13.71
N ALA A 21 12.05 11.97 13.22
CA ALA A 21 13.26 11.75 14.01
C ALA A 21 13.94 13.07 14.42
N HIS A 22 13.96 14.06 13.51
CA HIS A 22 14.48 15.39 13.84
C HIS A 22 13.64 16.08 14.91
N LEU A 23 12.31 15.99 14.80
CA LEU A 23 11.37 16.54 15.79
C LEU A 23 11.56 15.89 17.16
N GLU A 24 11.68 14.56 17.22
CA GLU A 24 11.92 13.83 18.47
C GLU A 24 13.19 14.34 19.16
N LYS A 25 14.30 14.44 18.43
CA LYS A 25 15.56 14.96 18.97
C LYS A 25 15.44 16.39 19.50
N GLN A 26 14.73 17.27 18.77
CA GLN A 26 14.47 18.65 19.26
C GLN A 26 13.70 18.64 20.59
N PHE A 27 12.73 17.75 20.75
CA PHE A 27 11.96 17.67 21.98
C PHE A 27 12.72 17.03 23.14
N GLU A 28 13.68 16.13 22.90
CA GLU A 28 14.59 15.62 23.94
C GLU A 28 15.39 16.76 24.61
N GLU A 29 15.90 17.70 23.82
CA GLU A 29 16.60 18.89 24.32
C GLU A 29 15.65 19.77 25.16
N LEU A 30 14.41 19.98 24.68
CA LEU A 30 13.39 20.75 25.41
C LEU A 30 12.95 20.08 26.71
N HIS A 31 12.83 18.75 26.74
CA HIS A 31 12.55 17.99 27.96
C HIS A 31 13.67 18.13 28.97
N THR A 32 14.93 18.11 28.52
CA THR A 32 16.10 18.29 29.39
C THR A 32 16.13 19.67 30.04
N ILE A 33 15.72 20.72 29.30
CA ILE A 33 15.60 22.08 29.85
C ILE A 33 14.41 22.15 30.81
N ALA A 34 13.25 21.63 30.41
CA ALA A 34 12.03 21.64 31.21
C ALA A 34 12.21 20.91 32.55
N ALA A 35 12.97 19.81 32.58
CA ALA A 35 13.28 19.06 33.79
C ALA A 35 14.11 19.85 34.83
N LYS A 36 14.83 20.90 34.38
CA LYS A 36 15.57 21.83 35.26
C LYS A 36 14.70 22.98 35.77
N THR A 37 13.44 23.04 35.35
CA THR A 37 12.48 24.09 35.68
C THR A 37 11.28 23.50 36.44
N ASP A 38 10.15 24.21 36.45
CA ASP A 38 8.91 23.74 37.11
C ASP A 38 8.40 22.44 36.45
N GLY A 39 8.08 21.43 37.26
CA GLY A 39 7.56 20.14 36.80
C GLY A 39 6.26 20.23 35.98
N SER A 40 5.47 21.30 36.15
CA SER A 40 4.30 21.60 35.31
C SER A 40 4.66 21.87 33.85
N PHE A 41 5.88 22.34 33.56
CA PHE A 41 6.34 22.63 32.20
C PHE A 41 6.65 21.37 31.40
N LEU A 42 7.00 20.25 32.06
CA LEU A 42 7.19 18.94 31.40
C LEU A 42 5.92 18.47 30.68
N GLY A 43 4.76 18.66 31.31
CA GLY A 43 3.46 18.34 30.71
C GLY A 43 3.17 19.16 29.46
N ALA A 44 3.52 20.45 29.47
CA ALA A 44 3.37 21.34 28.33
C ALA A 44 4.27 20.93 27.15
N VAL A 45 5.53 20.59 27.41
CA VAL A 45 6.48 20.11 26.39
C VAL A 45 6.02 18.79 25.78
N ALA A 46 5.60 17.82 26.60
CA ALA A 46 5.08 16.54 26.12
C ALA A 46 3.81 16.71 25.26
N ALA A 47 2.88 17.58 25.68
CA ALA A 47 1.68 17.89 24.92
C ALA A 47 2.02 18.49 23.55
N GLN A 48 2.99 19.41 23.50
CA GLN A 48 3.42 20.05 22.27
C GLN A 48 4.15 19.08 21.34
N GLN A 49 5.02 18.21 21.86
CA GLN A 49 5.66 17.14 21.10
C GLN A 49 4.61 16.27 20.40
N LYS A 50 3.64 15.77 21.17
CA LYS A 50 2.56 14.92 20.66
C LYS A 50 1.73 15.64 19.58
N LYS A 51 1.42 16.92 19.79
CA LYS A 51 0.67 17.72 18.81
C LYS A 51 1.42 17.86 17.49
N GLN A 52 2.72 18.13 17.54
CA GLN A 52 3.55 18.30 16.34
C GLN A 52 3.78 16.98 15.60
N THR A 53 4.07 15.89 16.32
CA THR A 53 4.18 14.55 15.75
C THR A 53 2.90 14.15 15.01
N ASN A 54 1.74 14.33 15.65
CA ASN A 54 0.45 14.06 15.03
C ASN A 54 0.19 14.95 13.81
N GLY A 55 0.64 16.21 13.86
CA GLY A 55 0.57 17.15 12.74
C GLY A 55 1.34 16.66 11.51
N LEU A 56 2.58 16.18 11.71
CA LEU A 56 3.40 15.62 10.64
C LEU A 56 2.80 14.35 10.05
N LEU A 57 2.35 13.41 10.88
CA LEU A 57 1.69 12.18 10.43
C LEU A 57 0.40 12.49 9.63
N HIS A 58 -0.37 13.48 10.07
CA HIS A 58 -1.56 13.90 9.36
C HIS A 58 -1.22 14.53 8.00
N LEU A 59 -0.18 15.35 7.94
CA LEU A 59 0.28 15.99 6.71
C LEU A 59 0.78 14.95 5.70
N GLU A 60 1.58 13.98 6.14
CA GLU A 60 2.04 12.86 5.32
C GLU A 60 0.86 12.07 4.73
N LYS A 61 -0.13 11.71 5.57
CA LYS A 61 -1.34 11.02 5.11
C LYS A 61 -2.11 11.84 4.07
N ARG A 62 -2.19 13.16 4.23
CA ARG A 62 -2.83 14.06 3.26
C ARG A 62 -2.08 14.09 1.93
N LEU A 63 -0.75 14.14 1.97
CA LEU A 63 0.09 14.09 0.77
C LEU A 63 -0.07 12.77 0.03
N LEU A 64 -0.03 11.64 0.73
CA LEU A 64 -0.29 10.32 0.15
C LEU A 64 -1.69 10.24 -0.48
N LYS A 65 -2.71 10.81 0.17
CA LYS A 65 -4.08 10.87 -0.39
C LYS A 65 -4.14 11.74 -1.65
N ALA A 66 -3.43 12.87 -1.69
CA ALA A 66 -3.34 13.73 -2.87
C ALA A 66 -2.68 13.00 -4.04
N GLN A 67 -1.60 12.25 -3.79
CA GLN A 67 -0.98 11.42 -4.84
C GLN A 67 -1.90 10.31 -5.33
N LYS A 68 -2.63 9.63 -4.43
CA LYS A 68 -3.64 8.62 -4.83
C LYS A 68 -4.70 9.22 -5.77
N ARG A 69 -5.14 10.46 -5.52
CA ARG A 69 -6.06 11.17 -6.40
C ARG A 69 -5.43 11.54 -7.74
N LYS A 70 -4.18 12.02 -7.73
CA LYS A 70 -3.42 12.34 -8.95
C LYS A 70 -3.24 11.11 -9.85
N HIS A 71 -3.08 9.94 -9.26
CA HIS A 71 -2.88 8.66 -9.97
C HIS A 71 -4.13 7.77 -9.96
N ALA A 72 -5.32 8.34 -9.79
CA ALA A 72 -6.56 7.59 -9.61
C ALA A 72 -6.84 6.63 -10.78
N ASP A 73 -6.67 7.08 -12.02
CA ASP A 73 -6.96 6.26 -13.21
C ASP A 73 -6.02 5.06 -13.35
N GLN A 74 -4.73 5.26 -13.06
CA GLN A 74 -3.76 4.16 -13.07
C GLN A 74 -4.03 3.20 -11.92
N LEU A 75 -4.40 3.73 -10.75
CA LEU A 75 -4.73 2.91 -9.59
C LEU A 75 -6.02 2.10 -9.82
N SER A 76 -7.02 2.68 -10.47
CA SER A 76 -8.26 2.00 -10.84
C SER A 76 -7.96 0.84 -11.79
N ARG A 77 -7.19 1.07 -12.86
CA ARG A 77 -6.76 0.00 -13.79
C ARG A 77 -6.00 -1.12 -13.09
N LEU A 78 -5.10 -0.78 -12.17
CA LEU A 78 -4.35 -1.77 -11.39
C LEU A 78 -5.28 -2.61 -10.49
N ILE A 79 -6.27 -1.97 -9.86
CA ILE A 79 -7.24 -2.66 -8.99
C ILE A 79 -8.13 -3.59 -9.82
N SER A 80 -8.62 -3.13 -10.98
CA SER A 80 -9.42 -3.94 -11.90
C SER A 80 -8.63 -5.16 -12.37
N LEU A 81 -7.40 -4.96 -12.86
CA LEU A 81 -6.53 -6.05 -13.29
C LEU A 81 -6.27 -7.06 -12.15
N ARG A 82 -6.04 -6.57 -10.92
CA ARG A 82 -5.87 -7.46 -9.77
C ARG A 82 -7.16 -8.25 -9.49
N ALA A 83 -8.32 -7.63 -9.61
CA ALA A 83 -9.60 -8.30 -9.36
C ALA A 83 -9.89 -9.39 -10.41
N GLU A 84 -9.48 -9.20 -11.65
CA GLU A 84 -9.59 -10.20 -12.72
C GLU A 84 -8.69 -11.42 -12.45
N ILE A 85 -7.45 -11.19 -12.02
CA ILE A 85 -6.47 -12.27 -11.76
C ILE A 85 -6.69 -12.93 -10.39
N PHE A 86 -7.12 -12.14 -9.40
CA PHE A 86 -7.38 -12.58 -8.03
C PHE A 86 -8.80 -12.18 -7.59
N PRO A 87 -9.84 -12.88 -8.09
CA PRO A 87 -11.22 -12.59 -7.76
C PRO A 87 -11.46 -12.69 -6.26
N GLY A 88 -12.01 -11.62 -5.68
CA GLY A 88 -12.19 -11.52 -4.22
C GLY A 88 -10.88 -11.59 -3.41
N GLY A 89 -9.73 -11.39 -4.05
CA GLY A 89 -8.41 -11.54 -3.43
C GLY A 89 -7.92 -12.99 -3.29
N ASN A 90 -8.65 -13.97 -3.83
CA ASN A 90 -8.29 -15.38 -3.84
C ASN A 90 -7.72 -15.81 -5.20
N LEU A 91 -7.16 -17.01 -5.26
CA LEU A 91 -6.74 -17.60 -6.54
C LEU A 91 -7.95 -17.83 -7.45
N GLN A 92 -7.80 -17.48 -8.73
CA GLN A 92 -8.84 -17.64 -9.74
C GLN A 92 -9.41 -19.06 -9.78
N GLU A 93 -8.55 -20.09 -9.70
CA GLU A 93 -8.94 -21.51 -9.72
C GLU A 93 -9.91 -21.92 -8.59
N ARG A 94 -9.94 -21.15 -7.49
CA ARG A 94 -10.79 -21.45 -6.32
C ARG A 94 -12.14 -20.77 -6.37
N ILE A 95 -12.31 -19.77 -7.23
CA ILE A 95 -13.49 -18.89 -7.24
C ILE A 95 -14.22 -18.97 -8.58
N THR A 96 -13.48 -18.90 -9.69
CA THR A 96 -14.07 -18.80 -11.04
C THR A 96 -14.43 -20.17 -11.58
N ASN A 97 -15.60 -20.28 -12.22
CA ASN A 97 -16.01 -21.52 -12.86
C ASN A 97 -15.37 -21.66 -14.25
N PHE A 98 -14.95 -22.88 -14.62
CA PHE A 98 -14.40 -23.14 -15.95
C PHE A 98 -15.40 -22.80 -17.08
N SER A 99 -16.71 -22.87 -16.82
CA SER A 99 -17.76 -22.61 -17.80
C SER A 99 -17.73 -21.17 -18.32
N GLU A 100 -17.31 -20.21 -17.50
CA GLU A 100 -17.16 -18.80 -17.89
C GLU A 100 -16.13 -18.67 -19.01
N PHE A 101 -14.97 -19.32 -18.86
CA PHE A 101 -13.95 -19.38 -19.90
C PHE A 101 -14.40 -20.22 -21.09
N TYR A 102 -15.10 -21.33 -20.87
CA TYR A 102 -15.53 -22.19 -21.97
C TYR A 102 -16.56 -21.50 -22.87
N LEU A 103 -17.38 -20.60 -22.31
CA LEU A 103 -18.30 -19.77 -23.09
C LEU A 103 -17.57 -18.82 -24.04
N GLU A 104 -16.43 -18.26 -23.61
CA GLU A 104 -15.64 -17.30 -24.40
C GLU A 104 -14.67 -17.98 -25.38
N TYR A 105 -13.90 -18.98 -24.92
CA TYR A 105 -12.82 -19.62 -25.68
C TYR A 105 -13.23 -20.96 -26.33
N GLY A 106 -14.41 -21.47 -26.00
CA GLY A 106 -14.99 -22.65 -26.64
C GLY A 106 -14.18 -23.94 -26.47
N PRO A 107 -14.32 -24.89 -27.41
CA PRO A 107 -13.66 -26.20 -27.35
C PRO A 107 -12.13 -26.16 -27.31
N GLY A 108 -11.51 -25.04 -27.71
CA GLY A 108 -10.06 -24.84 -27.68
C GLY A 108 -9.47 -24.68 -26.27
N LEU A 109 -10.29 -24.30 -25.29
CA LEU A 109 -9.85 -24.00 -23.92
C LEU A 109 -9.10 -25.17 -23.26
N ILE A 110 -9.73 -26.35 -23.21
CA ILE A 110 -9.17 -27.51 -22.50
C ILE A 110 -7.88 -28.02 -23.15
N PRO A 111 -7.78 -28.16 -24.49
CA PRO A 111 -6.51 -28.45 -25.16
C PRO A 111 -5.40 -27.46 -24.81
N THR A 112 -5.68 -26.15 -24.85
CA THR A 112 -4.69 -25.11 -24.53
C THR A 112 -4.20 -25.22 -23.08
N ILE A 113 -5.10 -25.43 -22.12
CA ILE A 113 -4.73 -25.63 -20.71
C ILE A 113 -3.85 -26.88 -20.58
N LYS A 114 -4.24 -28.01 -21.18
CA LYS A 114 -3.49 -29.27 -21.09
C LYS A 114 -2.08 -29.17 -21.67
N GLN A 115 -1.89 -28.39 -22.73
CA GLN A 115 -0.58 -28.21 -23.36
C GLN A 115 0.36 -27.33 -22.53
N ASN A 116 -0.20 -26.37 -21.78
CA ASN A 116 0.59 -25.36 -21.07
C ASN A 116 0.73 -25.63 -19.56
N LEU A 117 -0.16 -26.44 -18.97
CA LEU A 117 -0.13 -26.75 -17.54
C LEU A 117 0.87 -27.87 -17.24
N LYS A 118 1.77 -27.63 -16.29
CA LYS A 118 2.68 -28.64 -15.72
C LYS A 118 2.31 -28.91 -14.26
N PRO A 119 1.41 -29.87 -13.97
CA PRO A 119 0.79 -30.00 -12.63
C PRO A 119 1.77 -30.27 -11.48
N LEU A 120 2.93 -30.87 -11.78
CA LEU A 120 3.91 -31.31 -10.78
C LEU A 120 5.13 -30.40 -10.65
N ASP A 121 5.16 -29.25 -11.33
CA ASP A 121 6.31 -28.32 -11.26
C ASP A 121 6.31 -27.46 -9.98
N GLY A 122 5.21 -27.49 -9.19
CA GLY A 122 5.11 -26.78 -7.92
C GLY A 122 5.20 -25.24 -8.01
N LYS A 123 5.11 -24.69 -9.23
CA LYS A 123 5.20 -23.25 -9.50
C LYS A 123 3.85 -22.67 -9.85
N PHE A 124 3.68 -21.38 -9.54
CA PHE A 124 2.55 -20.61 -10.02
C PHE A 124 2.58 -20.55 -11.54
N THR A 125 1.51 -20.98 -12.20
CA THR A 125 1.42 -21.06 -13.66
C THR A 125 0.45 -20.02 -14.16
N VAL A 126 0.87 -19.25 -15.17
CA VAL A 126 0.00 -18.32 -15.90
C VAL A 126 -0.18 -18.90 -17.31
N ILE A 127 -1.42 -19.09 -17.72
CA ILE A 127 -1.78 -19.59 -19.05
C ILE A 127 -2.42 -18.43 -19.81
N TYR A 128 -1.90 -18.15 -21.00
CA TYR A 128 -2.48 -17.20 -21.93
C TYR A 128 -3.44 -17.96 -22.85
N LEU A 129 -4.69 -17.51 -22.93
CA LEU A 129 -5.76 -18.11 -23.71
C LEU A 129 -5.97 -17.40 -25.04
#